data_AF-A0A8T5ST10-F1
#
_entry.id   AF-A0A8T5ST10-F1
#
_cell.length_a   1.000
_cell.length_b   1.000
_cell.length_c   1.000
_cell.angle_alpha   90.00
_cell.angle_beta   90.00
_cell.angle_gamma   90.00
#
_symmetry.space_group_name_H-M   'P 1'
#
loop_
_entity.id
_entity.type
_entity.pdbx_description
1 polymer ?
#
loop_
_entity_poly.entity_id
_entity_poly.type
_entity_poly.pdbx_seq_one_letter_code
_entity_poly.pdbx_strand_id
1 'polypeptide(L)'
;MKLEFPLTPEKIREGMKKVISIIREETNWDLQRTLADVTIEIGEAPENGYDFGVKKVKSKLIFANWVGSVQPEITSKKIWEFIIIRESMSLFVKDELLKKEISELTSLFLNFMAMAYQQKMYEGKSFDSEFQLLKARFLHLSKADKTITKQLKKELDSLLVIIVTQGITYELIYKTFLFFIEDIPLDEIDVEELVNDFHRYLSSSPEEMAAPIQFKDAVVIVINELINLGHNTSAVEIAKNLRMNHSTVTKHLTKLVSRYNTYWRREYNWKKMGLHTYRVLIEIEKNKDAFKKEISKELENITYIFELFEGENSSYDYLYTVLHCPHLTADNLTFSLEKKLRDKLVNSFEIKPIQRRVFRTAFIHPQINPTLSIYEKLLAGKVPIQKFTLWDNKDFESSPLKFEDSDHSLLGFISILLNKSITAKGYFGVWLNELDEFLVANNINPKDTLEGTNLFNKLQKIAIEKQILDFRLSISPSKMHSLEKLVIKIHCNPESDSTYRLIEDLSIFGWMGISYSYEEILIMINGLTNSDKLTKLIVSFLEERNLDFDLFTIKDIFSRYIPYHTLYNIKNKKWKL
;
A
#
# COMPACT_ATOMS: atom_id res chain seq x y z
N MET A 1 21.45 5.72 28.93
CA MET A 1 22.06 5.05 30.10
C MET A 1 23.48 5.61 30.22
N LYS A 2 23.95 6.15 31.34
CA LYS A 2 25.35 6.65 31.38
C LYS A 2 26.35 5.49 31.48
N LEU A 3 27.12 5.23 30.42
CA LEU A 3 28.23 4.28 30.43
C LEU A 3 29.51 4.91 31.02
N GLU A 4 30.26 4.14 31.80
CA GLU A 4 31.53 4.57 32.38
C GLU A 4 32.72 4.15 31.51
N PHE A 5 33.46 5.12 30.97
CA PHE A 5 34.59 4.86 30.08
C PHE A 5 35.94 4.80 30.84
N PRO A 6 36.94 4.05 30.36
CA PRO A 6 36.92 3.18 29.19
C PRO A 6 36.05 1.93 29.44
N LEU A 7 35.43 1.42 28.37
CA LEU A 7 34.60 0.22 28.44
C LEU A 7 35.47 -1.03 28.49
N THR A 8 35.15 -1.91 29.43
CA THR A 8 35.71 -3.25 29.55
C THR A 8 34.59 -4.28 29.33
N PRO A 9 34.91 -5.55 29.05
CA PRO A 9 33.90 -6.61 28.97
C PRO A 9 32.96 -6.68 30.19
N GLU A 10 33.47 -6.40 31.38
CA GLU A 10 32.70 -6.34 32.63
C GLU A 10 31.69 -5.19 32.61
N LYS A 11 32.12 -3.99 32.22
CA LYS A 11 31.24 -2.82 32.13
C LYS A 11 30.18 -2.95 31.04
N ILE A 12 30.54 -3.58 29.90
CA ILE A 12 29.58 -3.95 28.85
C ILE A 12 28.53 -4.89 29.44
N ARG A 13 28.95 -5.93 30.17
CA ARG A 13 28.04 -6.87 30.83
C ARG A 13 27.13 -6.19 31.84
N GLU A 14 27.64 -5.27 32.65
CA GLU A 14 26.85 -4.50 33.61
C GLU A 14 25.82 -3.61 32.91
N GLY A 15 26.22 -2.92 31.83
CA GLY A 15 25.30 -2.18 30.99
C GLY A 15 24.18 -3.05 30.44
N MET A 16 24.52 -4.24 29.91
CA MET A 16 23.53 -5.20 29.43
C MET A 16 22.60 -5.69 30.55
N LYS A 17 23.13 -6.03 31.74
CA LYS A 17 22.32 -6.42 32.91
C LYS A 17 21.30 -5.35 33.28
N LYS A 18 21.72 -4.08 33.28
CA LYS A 18 20.84 -2.95 33.59
C LYS A 18 19.71 -2.82 32.58
N VAL A 19 20.04 -2.89 31.29
CA VAL A 19 19.05 -2.83 30.20
C VAL A 19 18.07 -4.00 30.29
N ILE A 20 18.58 -5.21 30.51
CA ILE A 20 17.75 -6.41 30.73
C ILE A 20 16.83 -6.23 31.95
N SER A 21 17.33 -5.70 33.07
CA SER A 21 16.51 -5.46 34.27
C SER A 21 15.39 -4.48 33.98
N ILE A 22 15.70 -3.35 33.34
CA ILE A 22 14.69 -2.34 32.94
C ILE A 22 13.64 -2.99 32.03
N ILE A 23 14.07 -3.76 31.02
CA ILE A 23 13.13 -4.46 30.15
C ILE A 23 12.26 -5.41 30.98
N ARG A 24 12.83 -6.22 31.88
CA ARG A 24 12.06 -7.16 32.71
C ARG A 24 11.11 -6.48 33.69
N GLU A 25 11.55 -5.41 34.36
CA GLU A 25 10.74 -4.63 35.30
C GLU A 25 9.54 -4.00 34.60
N GLU A 26 9.74 -3.51 33.37
CA GLU A 26 8.73 -2.78 32.62
C GLU A 26 7.83 -3.69 31.75
N THR A 27 8.26 -4.92 31.45
CA THR A 27 7.55 -5.83 30.52
C THR A 27 7.20 -7.20 31.08
N ASN A 28 7.77 -7.62 32.21
CA ASN A 28 7.71 -8.99 32.74
C ASN A 28 8.22 -10.08 31.77
N TRP A 29 8.99 -9.74 30.75
CA TRP A 29 9.48 -10.74 29.80
C TRP A 29 10.48 -11.72 30.39
N ASP A 30 10.32 -12.98 30.02
CA ASP A 30 11.28 -14.03 30.34
C ASP A 30 12.42 -14.06 29.32
N LEU A 31 13.63 -14.18 29.84
CA LEU A 31 14.83 -14.37 29.04
C LEU A 31 14.76 -15.72 28.32
N GLN A 32 14.97 -15.70 27.01
CA GLN A 32 15.16 -16.90 26.20
C GLN A 32 16.60 -17.41 26.28
N ARG A 33 17.53 -16.52 26.66
CA ARG A 33 18.95 -16.80 26.89
C ARG A 33 19.44 -16.05 28.11
N THR A 34 20.24 -16.70 28.94
CA THR A 34 20.82 -16.04 30.11
C THR A 34 22.12 -15.34 29.72
N LEU A 35 22.26 -14.06 30.10
CA LEU A 35 23.50 -13.30 29.87
C LEU A 35 24.72 -13.98 30.51
N ALA A 36 24.53 -14.76 31.58
CA ALA A 36 25.58 -15.53 32.25
C ALA A 36 26.27 -16.54 31.32
N ASP A 37 25.53 -17.11 30.37
CA ASP A 37 26.03 -18.14 29.44
C ASP A 37 26.78 -17.54 28.25
N VAL A 38 26.84 -16.21 28.17
CA VAL A 38 27.45 -15.46 27.06
C VAL A 38 28.81 -14.91 27.49
N THR A 39 29.87 -15.23 26.76
CA THR A 39 31.20 -14.60 26.89
C THR A 39 31.21 -13.27 26.15
N ILE A 40 31.71 -12.21 26.79
CA ILE A 40 31.83 -10.87 26.20
C ILE A 40 33.31 -10.56 26.04
N GLU A 41 33.70 -10.06 24.87
CA GLU A 41 35.05 -9.61 24.58
C GLU A 41 35.02 -8.29 23.79
N ILE A 42 36.15 -7.58 23.78
CA ILE A 42 36.39 -6.44 22.90
C ILE A 42 37.49 -6.84 21.90
N GLY A 43 37.23 -6.70 20.60
CA GLY A 43 38.14 -7.14 19.55
C GLY A 43 37.70 -6.68 18.16
N GLU A 44 38.19 -7.33 17.12
CA GLU A 44 37.79 -7.01 15.75
C GLU A 44 36.34 -7.44 15.48
N ALA A 45 35.50 -6.46 15.13
CA ALA A 45 34.14 -6.66 14.69
C ALA A 45 33.80 -5.74 13.51
N PRO A 46 32.76 -6.07 12.72
CA PRO A 46 32.45 -5.34 11.49
C PRO A 46 32.20 -3.85 11.71
N GLU A 47 32.78 -3.02 10.86
CA GLU A 47 32.56 -1.56 10.83
C GLU A 47 31.26 -1.18 10.12
N ASN A 48 30.72 -2.07 9.28
CA ASN A 48 29.54 -1.84 8.46
C ASN A 48 28.69 -3.12 8.37
N GLY A 49 27.41 -2.98 8.04
CA GLY A 49 26.51 -4.10 7.80
C GLY A 49 25.75 -4.57 9.05
N TYR A 50 25.15 -5.75 8.96
CA TYR A 50 24.19 -6.25 9.94
C TYR A 50 24.81 -6.52 11.32
N ASP A 51 26.00 -7.10 11.35
CA ASP A 51 26.78 -7.38 12.57
C ASP A 51 27.60 -6.16 13.04
N PHE A 52 27.15 -4.94 12.71
CA PHE A 52 27.83 -3.70 13.04
C PHE A 52 28.21 -3.66 14.51
N GLY A 53 29.51 -3.48 14.77
CA GLY A 53 30.04 -3.31 16.11
C GLY A 53 30.03 -4.56 17.00
N VAL A 54 29.45 -5.70 16.58
CA VAL A 54 29.49 -6.97 17.33
C VAL A 54 29.56 -8.17 16.41
N LYS A 55 30.63 -8.95 16.54
CA LYS A 55 30.73 -10.26 15.91
C LYS A 55 30.22 -11.35 16.87
N LYS A 56 29.19 -12.08 16.44
CA LYS A 56 28.59 -13.20 17.20
C LYS A 56 29.24 -14.52 16.81
N VAL A 57 29.78 -15.24 17.80
CA VAL A 57 30.39 -16.56 17.58
C VAL A 57 29.91 -17.53 18.66
N LYS A 58 28.93 -18.38 18.34
CA LYS A 58 28.32 -19.30 19.32
C LYS A 58 27.84 -18.52 20.56
N SER A 59 28.31 -18.87 21.77
CA SER A 59 28.02 -18.20 23.03
C SER A 59 28.89 -16.96 23.29
N LYS A 60 29.53 -16.38 22.27
CA LYS A 60 30.47 -15.27 22.41
C LYS A 60 30.01 -14.04 21.63
N LEU A 61 30.05 -12.88 22.28
CA LEU A 61 29.85 -11.56 21.69
C LEU A 61 31.18 -10.80 21.71
N ILE A 62 31.72 -10.52 20.52
CA ILE A 62 32.95 -9.74 20.36
C ILE A 62 32.55 -8.34 19.94
N PHE A 63 32.60 -7.38 20.87
CA PHE A 63 32.30 -5.98 20.61
C PHE A 63 33.51 -5.30 19.95
N ALA A 64 33.23 -4.36 19.04
CA ALA A 64 34.25 -3.70 18.23
C ALA A 64 35.18 -2.80 19.06
N ASN A 65 36.48 -3.07 18.99
CA ASN A 65 37.53 -2.20 19.51
C ASN A 65 37.59 -0.84 18.78
N TRP A 66 37.30 -0.82 17.48
CA TRP A 66 37.37 0.39 16.64
C TRP A 66 36.39 1.48 17.09
N VAL A 67 35.30 1.11 17.78
CA VAL A 67 34.33 2.09 18.32
C VAL A 67 35.00 3.06 19.29
N GLY A 68 35.99 2.60 20.06
CA GLY A 68 36.76 3.45 20.98
C GLY A 68 37.64 4.50 20.28
N SER A 69 37.84 4.39 18.96
CA SER A 69 38.63 5.33 18.17
C SER A 69 37.79 6.38 17.43
N VAL A 70 36.46 6.27 17.46
CA VAL A 70 35.53 7.18 16.77
C VAL A 70 35.54 8.57 17.44
N GLN A 71 35.65 9.62 16.62
CA GLN A 71 35.59 11.02 17.06
C GLN A 71 34.36 11.73 16.48
N PRO A 72 33.74 12.66 17.23
CA PRO A 72 34.07 13.06 18.60
C PRO A 72 33.75 11.97 19.64
N GLU A 73 34.37 12.03 20.83
CA GLU A 73 34.17 11.06 21.92
C GLU A 73 32.68 10.80 22.21
N ILE A 74 31.84 11.83 22.14
CA ILE A 74 30.39 11.70 22.33
C ILE A 74 29.72 10.73 21.33
N THR A 75 30.22 10.68 20.09
CA THR A 75 29.75 9.73 19.06
C THR A 75 30.19 8.32 19.38
N SER A 76 31.45 8.11 19.82
CA SER A 76 31.93 6.81 20.30
C SER A 76 31.06 6.27 21.45
N LYS A 77 30.71 7.13 22.42
CA LYS A 77 29.86 6.74 23.56
C LYS A 77 28.47 6.30 23.10
N LYS A 78 27.86 7.03 22.17
CA LYS A 78 26.55 6.70 21.61
C LYS A 78 26.55 5.36 20.86
N ILE A 79 27.57 5.11 20.04
CA ILE A 79 27.71 3.83 19.33
C ILE A 79 27.83 2.67 20.34
N TRP A 80 28.60 2.84 21.41
CA TRP A 80 28.69 1.85 22.48
C TRP A 80 27.35 1.58 23.19
N GLU A 81 26.59 2.64 23.53
CA GLU A 81 25.27 2.51 24.13
C GLU A 81 24.29 1.75 23.21
N PHE A 82 24.27 2.11 21.93
CA PHE A 82 23.46 1.45 20.90
C PHE A 82 23.75 -0.06 20.83
N ILE A 83 25.02 -0.42 20.70
CA ILE A 83 25.44 -1.80 20.55
C ILE A 83 25.05 -2.64 21.78
N ILE A 84 25.27 -2.10 22.98
CA ILE A 84 24.95 -2.78 24.26
C ILE A 84 23.45 -3.07 24.37
N ILE A 85 22.61 -2.11 24.02
CA ILE A 85 21.15 -2.26 24.15
C ILE A 85 20.63 -3.23 23.09
N ARG A 86 21.12 -3.15 21.85
CA ARG A 86 20.74 -4.07 20.77
C ARG A 86 21.01 -5.52 21.17
N GLU A 87 22.21 -5.78 21.69
CA GLU A 87 22.58 -7.12 22.13
C GLU A 87 21.83 -7.55 23.40
N SER A 88 21.42 -6.62 24.25
CA SER A 88 20.61 -6.93 25.44
C SER A 88 19.23 -7.44 25.07
N MET A 89 18.58 -6.83 24.08
CA MET A 89 17.29 -7.29 23.57
C MET A 89 17.36 -8.68 22.93
N SER A 90 18.51 -9.03 22.33
CA SER A 90 18.68 -10.34 21.70
C SER A 90 18.48 -11.51 22.69
N LEU A 91 18.68 -11.30 23.99
CA LEU A 91 18.54 -12.33 25.01
C LEU A 91 17.08 -12.70 25.33
N PHE A 92 16.13 -11.90 24.88
CA PHE A 92 14.69 -12.18 24.96
C PHE A 92 14.17 -12.90 23.70
N VAL A 93 15.06 -13.23 22.76
CA VAL A 93 14.73 -13.85 21.48
C VAL A 93 15.44 -15.20 21.38
N LYS A 94 14.76 -16.21 20.81
CA LYS A 94 15.37 -17.53 20.59
C LYS A 94 16.58 -17.44 19.67
N ASP A 95 17.60 -18.23 19.96
CA ASP A 95 18.88 -18.22 19.25
C ASP A 95 18.77 -18.52 17.75
N GLU A 96 17.76 -19.31 17.37
CA GLU A 96 17.46 -19.67 15.98
C GLU A 96 16.92 -18.50 15.15
N LEU A 97 16.30 -17.51 15.80
CA LEU A 97 15.79 -16.28 15.16
C LEU A 97 16.91 -15.25 14.98
N LEU A 98 17.91 -15.25 15.87
CA LEU A 98 19.10 -14.39 15.79
C LEU A 98 20.10 -14.80 14.71
N LYS A 99 20.03 -16.06 14.26
CA LYS A 99 20.84 -16.60 13.16
C LYS A 99 20.29 -16.23 11.78
N LYS A 100 19.12 -15.60 11.73
CA LYS A 100 18.53 -15.00 10.51
C LYS A 100 18.88 -13.51 10.48
N GLU A 101 19.10 -12.96 9.28
CA GLU A 101 19.71 -11.64 9.07
C GLU A 101 19.10 -10.52 9.94
N ILE A 102 19.94 -9.66 10.54
CA ILE A 102 19.54 -8.64 11.54
C ILE A 102 18.53 -7.60 11.00
N SER A 103 18.43 -7.40 9.68
CA SER A 103 17.34 -6.62 9.06
C SER A 103 15.95 -7.15 9.43
N GLU A 104 15.79 -8.48 9.54
CA GLU A 104 14.51 -9.09 9.89
C GLU A 104 14.14 -8.83 11.36
N LEU A 105 15.13 -8.70 12.25
CA LEU A 105 14.96 -8.36 13.66
C LEU A 105 14.55 -6.90 13.88
N THR A 106 15.14 -5.94 13.16
CA THR A 106 14.72 -4.53 13.25
C THR A 106 13.29 -4.34 12.71
N SER A 107 12.95 -4.96 11.58
CA SER A 107 11.58 -4.97 11.06
C SER A 107 10.60 -5.65 12.02
N LEU A 108 11.06 -6.68 12.72
CA LEU A 108 10.30 -7.36 13.74
C LEU A 108 9.96 -6.44 14.92
N PHE A 109 10.94 -5.69 15.44
CA PHE A 109 10.71 -4.72 16.52
C PHE A 109 9.72 -3.62 16.15
N LEU A 110 9.86 -3.04 14.96
CA LEU A 110 8.93 -2.04 14.42
C LEU A 110 7.49 -2.55 14.29
N ASN A 111 7.33 -3.79 13.82
CA ASN A 111 6.02 -4.45 13.75
C ASN A 111 5.44 -4.69 15.15
N PHE A 112 6.26 -5.10 16.13
CA PHE A 112 5.82 -5.22 17.53
C PHE A 112 5.28 -3.91 18.09
N MET A 113 5.95 -2.79 17.80
CA MET A 113 5.47 -1.47 18.22
C MET A 113 4.11 -1.13 17.61
N ALA A 114 3.89 -1.54 16.37
CA ALA A 114 2.71 -1.19 15.60
C ALA A 114 1.48 -1.95 16.10
N MET A 115 1.65 -3.24 16.37
CA MET A 115 0.57 -4.08 16.88
C MET A 115 0.22 -3.74 18.33
N ALA A 116 1.21 -3.45 19.20
CA ALA A 116 0.97 -3.02 20.57
C ALA A 116 0.18 -1.70 20.65
N TYR A 117 0.44 -0.77 19.72
CA TYR A 117 -0.33 0.47 19.61
C TYR A 117 -1.78 0.23 19.17
N GLN A 118 -2.01 -0.61 18.15
CA GLN A 118 -3.37 -0.92 17.66
C GLN A 118 -4.23 -1.57 18.74
N GLN A 119 -3.68 -2.53 19.49
CA GLN A 119 -4.43 -3.21 20.54
C GLN A 119 -4.85 -2.25 21.67
N LYS A 120 -3.95 -1.33 22.09
CA LYS A 120 -4.27 -0.30 23.09
C LYS A 120 -5.43 0.60 22.67
N MET A 121 -5.54 0.90 21.38
CA MET A 121 -6.56 1.83 20.85
C MET A 121 -7.87 1.14 20.44
N TYR A 122 -7.85 -0.18 20.21
CA TYR A 122 -8.99 -0.94 19.66
C TYR A 122 -9.23 -2.27 20.41
N GLU A 123 -9.23 -2.24 21.74
CA GLU A 123 -9.54 -3.41 22.59
C GLU A 123 -10.81 -4.15 22.12
N GLY A 124 -10.70 -5.48 21.94
CA GLY A 124 -11.84 -6.35 21.63
C GLY A 124 -12.07 -6.69 20.14
N LYS A 125 -11.31 -6.12 19.20
CA LYS A 125 -11.35 -6.58 17.79
C LYS A 125 -10.44 -7.79 17.56
N SER A 126 -10.93 -8.83 16.88
CA SER A 126 -10.12 -9.99 16.50
C SER A 126 -9.00 -9.57 15.56
N PHE A 127 -7.76 -9.90 15.92
CA PHE A 127 -6.57 -9.60 15.12
C PHE A 127 -6.61 -10.37 13.80
N ASP A 128 -6.50 -9.66 12.67
CA ASP A 128 -6.31 -10.30 11.38
C ASP A 128 -4.82 -10.67 11.23
N SER A 129 -4.54 -11.98 11.22
CA SER A 129 -3.19 -12.56 11.06
C SER A 129 -2.53 -12.23 9.70
N GLU A 130 -3.21 -11.51 8.83
CA GLU A 130 -2.68 -10.95 7.58
C GLU A 130 -2.03 -9.57 7.73
N PHE A 131 -1.51 -9.24 8.92
CA PHE A 131 -0.64 -8.07 9.09
C PHE A 131 0.53 -8.12 8.09
N GLN A 132 0.43 -7.35 7.00
CA GLN A 132 1.53 -7.19 6.08
C GLN A 132 2.56 -6.30 6.77
N LEU A 133 3.78 -6.82 6.93
CA LEU A 133 4.98 -6.06 7.34
C LEU A 133 4.89 -4.64 6.79
N LEU A 134 5.13 -3.64 7.64
CA LEU A 134 5.30 -2.21 7.30
C LEU A 134 6.15 -2.05 6.03
N LYS A 135 5.53 -2.16 4.85
CA LYS A 135 6.20 -2.36 3.56
C LYS A 135 6.97 -1.14 3.05
N ALA A 136 6.91 -0.03 3.78
CA ALA A 136 7.38 1.25 3.27
C ALA A 136 8.28 2.06 4.22
N ARG A 137 8.43 1.67 5.49
CA ARG A 137 9.22 2.47 6.43
C ARG A 137 10.62 1.95 6.74
N PHE A 138 10.87 0.63 6.79
CA PHE A 138 12.18 0.12 7.18
C PHE A 138 12.47 -1.33 6.70
N LEU A 139 12.45 -1.59 5.37
CA LEU A 139 13.16 -2.67 4.62
C LEU A 139 12.32 -3.45 3.59
N HIS A 140 13.01 -3.84 2.51
CA HIS A 140 12.65 -4.94 1.59
C HIS A 140 13.09 -6.29 2.20
N LEU A 141 12.20 -7.27 2.23
CA LEU A 141 12.60 -8.69 2.36
C LEU A 141 12.93 -9.22 0.97
N SER A 142 14.18 -9.06 0.53
CA SER A 142 14.64 -9.78 -0.66
C SER A 142 15.11 -11.17 -0.24
N LYS A 143 14.40 -12.22 -0.69
CA LYS A 143 14.86 -13.63 -0.74
C LYS A 143 14.80 -14.50 0.54
N ALA A 144 13.79 -14.38 1.40
CA ALA A 144 13.56 -15.42 2.41
C ALA A 144 12.70 -16.58 1.86
N ASP A 145 13.20 -17.80 2.02
CA ASP A 145 12.56 -19.08 1.66
C ASP A 145 11.16 -19.23 2.29
N LYS A 146 10.13 -19.60 1.49
CA LYS A 146 8.70 -19.66 1.89
C LYS A 146 8.45 -20.49 3.16
N THR A 147 9.29 -21.49 3.42
CA THR A 147 9.19 -22.39 4.57
C THR A 147 9.67 -21.71 5.86
N ILE A 148 10.76 -20.94 5.76
CA ILE A 148 11.33 -20.13 6.84
C ILE A 148 10.32 -19.05 7.25
N THR A 149 9.64 -18.42 6.29
CA THR A 149 8.62 -17.40 6.53
C THR A 149 7.42 -17.92 7.31
N LYS A 150 6.97 -19.17 7.08
CA LYS A 150 5.79 -19.74 7.74
C LYS A 150 6.06 -20.12 9.20
N GLN A 151 7.23 -20.71 9.48
CA GLN A 151 7.63 -21.03 10.85
C GLN A 151 7.99 -19.76 11.64
N LEU A 152 8.69 -18.81 11.00
CA LEU A 152 8.94 -17.49 11.56
C LEU A 152 7.61 -16.81 11.92
N LYS A 153 6.67 -16.73 10.97
CA LYS A 153 5.32 -16.16 11.22
C LYS A 153 4.63 -16.81 12.42
N LYS A 154 4.63 -18.14 12.53
CA LYS A 154 4.02 -18.85 13.67
C LYS A 154 4.69 -18.56 15.01
N GLU A 155 6.02 -18.46 15.04
CA GLU A 155 6.78 -18.11 16.25
C GLU A 155 6.60 -16.64 16.63
N LEU A 156 6.49 -15.75 15.65
CA LEU A 156 6.15 -14.35 15.85
C LEU A 156 4.72 -14.19 16.36
N ASP A 157 3.75 -14.88 15.78
CA ASP A 157 2.35 -14.92 16.24
C ASP A 157 2.26 -15.40 17.70
N SER A 158 3.10 -16.36 18.10
CA SER A 158 3.16 -16.85 19.49
C SER A 158 3.78 -15.83 20.45
N LEU A 159 4.85 -15.14 20.02
CA LEU A 159 5.47 -14.07 20.80
C LEU A 159 4.52 -12.87 20.93
N LEU A 160 3.76 -12.57 19.88
CA LEU A 160 2.74 -11.53 19.86
C LEU A 160 1.66 -11.79 20.89
N VAL A 161 1.10 -13.01 20.95
CA VAL A 161 0.09 -13.39 21.96
C VAL A 161 0.60 -13.17 23.38
N ILE A 162 1.88 -13.44 23.65
CA ILE A 162 2.51 -13.24 24.97
C ILE A 162 2.66 -11.76 25.30
N ILE A 163 3.07 -10.93 24.34
CA ILE A 163 3.24 -9.48 24.50
C ILE A 163 1.90 -8.78 24.72
N VAL A 164 0.88 -9.17 23.93
CA VAL A 164 -0.51 -8.71 23.95
C VAL A 164 -1.20 -9.00 25.28
N THR A 165 -0.87 -10.14 25.91
CA THR A 165 -1.48 -10.57 27.19
C THR A 165 -0.81 -9.96 28.43
N GLN A 166 0.39 -9.37 28.29
CA GLN A 166 1.17 -8.84 29.41
C GLN A 166 1.12 -7.30 29.57
N GLY A 167 0.36 -6.58 28.73
CA GLY A 167 -0.04 -5.18 29.01
C GLY A 167 1.04 -4.11 28.86
N ILE A 168 1.97 -4.25 27.89
CA ILE A 168 3.07 -3.31 27.68
C ILE A 168 2.59 -1.95 27.15
N THR A 169 3.11 -0.85 27.68
CA THR A 169 2.76 0.49 27.21
C THR A 169 3.56 0.87 25.94
N TYR A 170 2.86 1.43 24.94
CA TYR A 170 3.45 1.96 23.69
C TYR A 170 4.65 2.91 23.94
N GLU A 171 4.57 3.71 25.01
CA GLU A 171 5.61 4.68 25.38
C GLU A 171 6.95 4.03 25.70
N LEU A 172 6.95 2.90 26.40
CA LEU A 172 8.17 2.15 26.75
C LEU A 172 8.84 1.56 25.51
N ILE A 173 8.05 0.95 24.63
CA ILE A 173 8.57 0.31 23.42
C ILE A 173 9.11 1.37 22.45
N TYR A 174 8.42 2.51 22.31
CA TYR A 174 8.87 3.64 21.49
C TYR A 174 10.09 4.35 22.05
N LYS A 175 10.20 4.55 23.38
CA LYS A 175 11.42 5.07 24.02
C LYS A 175 12.60 4.13 23.79
N THR A 176 12.37 2.83 23.82
CA THR A 176 13.39 1.82 23.51
C THR A 176 13.81 1.91 22.04
N PHE A 177 12.88 2.13 21.10
CA PHE A 177 13.15 2.39 19.68
C PHE A 177 13.85 3.73 19.37
N LEU A 178 13.45 4.83 19.99
CA LEU A 178 14.12 6.11 19.87
C LEU A 178 15.56 6.05 20.40
N PHE A 179 15.78 5.30 21.48
CA PHE A 179 17.11 5.00 21.98
C PHE A 179 17.99 4.25 20.94
N PHE A 180 17.38 3.54 19.99
CA PHE A 180 18.08 2.80 18.93
C PHE A 180 18.43 3.61 17.67
N ILE A 181 17.96 4.86 17.51
CA ILE A 181 18.09 5.61 16.23
C ILE A 181 18.74 6.99 16.40
N GLU A 182 19.48 7.22 17.50
CA GLU A 182 20.15 8.51 17.73
C GLU A 182 21.23 8.92 16.70
N ASP A 183 21.52 8.09 15.69
CA ASP A 183 22.48 8.37 14.60
C ASP A 183 21.85 8.81 13.26
N ILE A 184 20.53 9.02 13.20
CA ILE A 184 19.98 9.93 12.18
C ILE A 184 19.95 11.31 12.84
N PRO A 185 20.44 12.41 12.21
CA PRO A 185 20.34 13.73 12.81
C PRO A 185 18.88 14.00 13.20
N LEU A 186 18.61 13.91 14.51
CA LEU A 186 17.28 14.07 15.11
C LEU A 186 16.73 15.47 14.84
N ASP A 187 17.62 16.42 14.54
CA ASP A 187 17.34 17.77 14.06
C ASP A 187 16.46 17.78 12.79
N GLU A 188 16.46 16.69 11.99
CA GLU A 188 15.62 16.54 10.79
C GLU A 188 14.38 15.63 10.98
N ILE A 189 14.30 14.88 12.09
CA ILE A 189 13.16 13.98 12.38
C ILE A 189 12.28 14.62 13.45
N ASP A 190 11.20 15.20 12.98
CA ASP A 190 10.09 15.66 13.80
C ASP A 190 9.40 14.43 14.46
N VAL A 191 9.66 14.25 15.76
CA VAL A 191 9.16 13.14 16.58
C VAL A 191 7.63 13.09 16.59
N GLU A 192 7.00 14.26 16.64
CA GLU A 192 5.55 14.39 16.61
C GLU A 192 5.01 13.96 15.24
N GLU A 193 5.68 14.35 14.16
CA GLU A 193 5.37 13.91 12.80
C GLU A 193 5.51 12.38 12.63
N LEU A 194 6.53 11.76 13.23
CA LEU A 194 6.74 10.31 13.16
C LEU A 194 5.64 9.54 13.90
N VAL A 195 5.27 9.98 15.11
CA VAL A 195 4.20 9.38 15.93
C VAL A 195 2.85 9.54 15.25
N ASN A 196 2.56 10.72 14.70
CA ASN A 196 1.34 10.96 13.95
C ASN A 196 1.27 10.06 12.72
N ASP A 197 2.35 9.95 11.94
CA ASP A 197 2.39 9.04 10.79
C ASP A 197 2.19 7.58 11.21
N PHE A 198 2.65 7.19 12.40
CA PHE A 198 2.44 5.84 12.95
C PHE A 198 0.99 5.61 13.38
N HIS A 199 0.38 6.57 14.07
CA HIS A 199 -1.03 6.55 14.43
C HIS A 199 -1.90 6.42 13.18
N ARG A 200 -1.61 7.19 12.13
CA ARG A 200 -2.34 7.13 10.87
C ARG A 200 -2.20 5.80 10.17
N TYR A 201 -0.97 5.29 10.06
CA TYR A 201 -0.70 3.98 9.46
C TYR A 201 -1.51 2.86 10.14
N LEU A 202 -1.69 2.97 11.45
CA LEU A 202 -2.33 1.95 12.27
C LEU A 202 -3.81 2.20 12.54
N SER A 203 -4.33 3.36 12.13
CA SER A 203 -5.72 3.70 12.37
C SER A 203 -6.63 2.81 11.54
N SER A 204 -7.68 2.30 12.21
CA SER A 204 -8.84 1.72 11.54
C SER A 204 -10.04 2.66 11.57
N SER A 205 -9.84 3.95 11.89
CA SER A 205 -10.92 4.93 11.81
C SER A 205 -11.22 5.27 10.34
N PRO A 206 -12.51 5.26 9.94
CA PRO A 206 -12.92 5.69 8.60
C PRO A 206 -12.42 7.10 8.24
N GLU A 207 -12.38 8.01 9.23
CA GLU A 207 -11.88 9.37 9.06
C GLU A 207 -10.39 9.43 8.71
N GLU A 208 -9.55 8.56 9.26
CA GLU A 208 -8.13 8.52 8.89
C GLU A 208 -7.92 7.84 7.53
N MET A 209 -8.68 6.78 7.23
CA MET A 209 -8.55 6.07 5.96
C MET A 209 -9.00 6.91 4.75
N ALA A 210 -10.02 7.74 4.93
CA ALA A 210 -10.51 8.66 3.90
C ALA A 210 -9.81 10.04 3.93
N ALA A 211 -8.86 10.26 4.84
CA ALA A 211 -8.25 11.57 5.07
C ALA A 211 -7.60 12.13 3.79
N PRO A 212 -7.71 13.45 3.54
CA PRO A 212 -6.84 14.09 2.56
C PRO A 212 -5.37 13.84 2.88
N ILE A 213 -4.55 13.82 1.84
CA ILE A 213 -3.11 13.61 1.98
C ILE A 213 -2.49 14.82 2.68
N GLN A 214 -1.75 14.57 3.76
CA GLN A 214 -1.18 15.64 4.59
C GLN A 214 0.34 15.73 4.41
N PHE A 215 0.81 16.89 3.92
CA PHE A 215 2.23 17.17 3.72
C PHE A 215 2.60 18.61 4.04
N LYS A 216 3.90 18.85 4.24
CA LYS A 216 4.49 20.19 4.28
C LYS A 216 4.55 20.77 2.86
N ASP A 217 4.38 22.08 2.71
CA ASP A 217 4.32 22.77 1.40
C ASP A 217 5.47 22.40 0.44
N ALA A 218 6.69 22.23 0.97
CA ALA A 218 7.85 21.85 0.18
C ALA A 218 7.69 20.49 -0.54
N VAL A 219 6.99 19.54 0.06
CA VAL A 219 6.70 18.24 -0.57
C VAL A 219 5.58 18.39 -1.62
N VAL A 220 4.60 19.24 -1.35
CA VAL A 220 3.47 19.49 -2.27
C VAL A 220 3.96 20.05 -3.61
N ILE A 221 4.95 20.96 -3.59
CA ILE A 221 5.58 21.49 -4.82
C ILE A 221 6.21 20.36 -5.64
N VAL A 222 6.92 19.43 -5.00
CA VAL A 222 7.52 18.25 -5.65
C VAL A 222 6.45 17.31 -6.22
N ILE A 223 5.34 17.10 -5.49
CA ILE A 223 4.23 16.25 -5.96
C ILE A 223 3.54 16.89 -7.17
N ASN A 224 3.29 18.20 -7.12
CA ASN A 224 2.67 18.92 -8.23
C ASN A 224 3.52 18.79 -9.50
N GLU A 225 4.84 19.00 -9.37
CA GLU A 225 5.76 18.82 -10.51
C GLU A 225 5.83 17.36 -10.99
N LEU A 226 5.80 16.38 -10.07
CA LEU A 226 5.73 14.96 -10.42
C LEU A 226 4.46 14.62 -11.22
N ILE A 227 3.31 15.19 -10.84
CA ILE A 227 2.04 15.01 -11.56
C ILE A 227 2.12 15.64 -12.95
N ASN A 228 2.65 16.88 -13.05
CA ASN A 228 2.75 17.62 -14.31
C ASN A 228 3.69 16.94 -15.31
N LEU A 229 4.83 16.43 -14.85
CA LEU A 229 5.82 15.76 -15.72
C LEU A 229 5.49 14.29 -16.00
N GLY A 230 4.65 13.67 -15.18
CA GLY A 230 4.17 12.31 -15.36
C GLY A 230 5.24 11.21 -15.13
N HIS A 231 4.88 9.98 -15.50
CA HIS A 231 5.56 8.75 -15.06
C HIS A 231 6.94 8.46 -15.67
N ASN A 232 7.39 9.25 -16.64
CA ASN A 232 8.70 9.10 -17.27
C ASN A 232 9.75 10.07 -16.72
N THR A 233 9.31 11.01 -15.88
CA THR A 233 10.17 11.99 -15.22
C THR A 233 11.16 11.33 -14.25
N SER A 234 12.20 12.06 -13.91
CA SER A 234 13.20 11.67 -12.92
C SER A 234 13.31 12.72 -11.83
N ALA A 235 13.85 12.35 -10.67
CA ALA A 235 14.15 13.31 -9.61
C ALA A 235 15.07 14.45 -10.10
N VAL A 236 15.96 14.17 -11.06
CA VAL A 236 16.85 15.16 -11.70
C VAL A 236 16.05 16.19 -12.50
N GLU A 237 15.06 15.72 -13.26
CA GLU A 237 14.23 16.58 -14.10
C GLU A 237 13.31 17.48 -13.26
N ILE A 238 12.67 16.91 -12.24
CA ILE A 238 11.90 17.66 -11.24
C ILE A 238 12.79 18.71 -10.55
N ALA A 239 13.99 18.33 -10.12
CA ALA A 239 14.94 19.23 -9.48
C ALA A 239 15.35 20.40 -10.39
N LYS A 240 15.56 20.13 -11.67
CA LYS A 240 15.88 21.15 -12.67
C LYS A 240 14.73 22.15 -12.84
N ASN A 241 13.49 21.66 -12.96
CA ASN A 241 12.32 22.53 -13.15
C ASN A 241 12.02 23.38 -11.92
N LEU A 242 12.12 22.79 -10.73
CA LEU A 242 11.88 23.47 -9.46
C LEU A 242 13.06 24.31 -8.97
N ARG A 243 14.21 24.25 -9.66
CA ARG A 243 15.49 24.86 -9.22
C ARG A 243 15.87 24.43 -7.80
N MET A 244 15.65 23.15 -7.49
CA MET A 244 15.96 22.53 -6.20
C MET A 244 17.16 21.58 -6.33
N ASN A 245 17.81 21.26 -5.21
CA ASN A 245 18.84 20.23 -5.19
C ASN A 245 18.22 18.85 -5.48
N HIS A 246 18.88 18.06 -6.34
CA HIS A 246 18.47 16.69 -6.68
C HIS A 246 18.28 15.79 -5.43
N SER A 247 19.18 15.92 -4.45
CA SER A 247 19.09 15.20 -3.18
C SER A 247 17.83 15.58 -2.39
N THR A 248 17.43 16.85 -2.41
CA THR A 248 16.20 17.33 -1.76
C THR A 248 14.96 16.74 -2.41
N VAL A 249 14.87 16.76 -3.74
CA VAL A 249 13.76 16.13 -4.47
C VAL A 249 13.69 14.62 -4.20
N THR A 250 14.83 13.93 -4.24
CA THR A 250 14.90 12.49 -3.94
C THR A 250 14.46 12.20 -2.51
N LYS A 251 14.88 13.02 -1.53
CA LYS A 251 14.40 12.94 -0.14
C LYS A 251 12.88 13.11 -0.07
N HIS A 252 12.30 14.07 -0.77
CA HIS A 252 10.84 14.30 -0.77
C HIS A 252 10.06 13.15 -1.41
N LEU A 253 10.50 12.62 -2.56
CA LEU A 253 9.89 11.44 -3.19
C LEU A 253 10.01 10.20 -2.31
N THR A 254 11.14 10.02 -1.63
CA THR A 254 11.32 8.91 -0.68
C THR A 254 10.39 9.05 0.53
N LYS A 255 10.24 10.27 1.08
CA LYS A 255 9.27 10.57 2.14
C LYS A 255 7.83 10.30 1.69
N LEU A 256 7.52 10.55 0.41
CA LEU A 256 6.22 10.28 -0.17
C LEU A 256 5.88 8.78 -0.17
N VAL A 257 6.79 7.96 -0.72
CA VAL A 257 6.62 6.49 -0.76
C VAL A 257 6.64 5.88 0.64
N SER A 258 7.39 6.44 1.59
CA SER A 258 7.47 5.88 2.93
C SER A 258 6.25 6.17 3.80
N ARG A 259 5.57 7.30 3.59
CA ARG A 259 4.38 7.69 4.37
C ARG A 259 3.06 7.25 3.76
N TYR A 260 3.00 7.22 2.43
CA TYR A 260 1.79 6.94 1.68
C TYR A 260 2.04 5.80 0.72
N ASN A 261 1.00 5.03 0.43
CA ASN A 261 1.04 3.98 -0.58
C ASN A 261 1.09 4.64 -1.97
N THR A 262 2.31 5.02 -2.38
CA THR A 262 2.55 5.86 -3.55
C THR A 262 3.33 5.12 -4.63
N TYR A 263 2.75 5.01 -5.82
CA TYR A 263 3.35 4.37 -6.99
C TYR A 263 2.65 4.83 -8.27
N TRP A 264 3.27 4.60 -9.42
CA TRP A 264 2.61 4.74 -10.72
C TRP A 264 1.76 3.50 -11.00
N ARG A 265 0.43 3.62 -10.93
CA ARG A 265 -0.49 2.54 -11.28
C ARG A 265 -0.68 2.51 -12.79
N ARG A 266 -0.64 1.32 -13.39
CA ARG A 266 -0.94 1.13 -14.81
C ARG A 266 -2.41 1.49 -15.08
N GLU A 267 -2.67 2.17 -16.19
CA GLU A 267 -4.00 2.36 -16.75
C GLU A 267 -3.93 2.00 -18.25
N TYR A 268 -4.95 1.33 -18.79
CA TYR A 268 -4.95 0.91 -20.18
C TYR A 268 -6.00 1.63 -21.01
N ASN A 269 -5.64 1.92 -22.25
CA ASN A 269 -6.59 2.29 -23.27
C ASN A 269 -7.25 1.03 -23.86
N TRP A 270 -8.29 0.56 -23.20
CA TRP A 270 -9.04 -0.62 -23.62
C TRP A 270 -9.60 -0.48 -25.04
N LYS A 271 -10.01 0.72 -25.45
CA LYS A 271 -10.50 1.00 -26.81
C LYS A 271 -9.41 0.76 -27.86
N LYS A 272 -8.16 1.19 -27.61
CA LYS A 272 -7.01 0.85 -28.48
C LYS A 272 -6.74 -0.64 -28.55
N MET A 273 -7.01 -1.38 -27.47
CA MET A 273 -6.95 -2.84 -27.48
C MET A 273 -8.15 -3.50 -28.18
N GLY A 274 -9.17 -2.75 -28.60
CA GLY A 274 -10.41 -3.30 -29.17
C GLY A 274 -11.33 -3.95 -28.13
N LEU A 275 -11.22 -3.51 -26.87
CA LEU A 275 -12.05 -3.94 -25.75
C LEU A 275 -12.89 -2.78 -25.24
N HIS A 276 -14.04 -3.10 -24.68
CA HIS A 276 -14.97 -2.14 -24.08
C HIS A 276 -14.97 -2.29 -22.57
N THR A 277 -15.25 -1.19 -21.88
CA THR A 277 -15.31 -1.18 -20.42
C THR A 277 -16.75 -1.07 -19.97
N TYR A 278 -17.19 -2.04 -19.19
CA TYR A 278 -18.53 -2.12 -18.63
C TYR A 278 -18.47 -2.13 -17.12
N ARG A 279 -19.37 -1.39 -16.48
CA ARG A 279 -19.73 -1.62 -15.09
C ARG A 279 -20.76 -2.73 -15.06
N VAL A 280 -20.54 -3.74 -14.22
CA VAL A 280 -21.54 -4.75 -13.86
C VAL A 280 -21.93 -4.53 -12.40
N LEU A 281 -23.21 -4.38 -12.13
CA LEU A 281 -23.79 -4.29 -10.79
C LEU A 281 -25.00 -5.23 -10.73
N ILE A 282 -25.04 -6.13 -9.75
CA ILE A 282 -26.13 -7.10 -9.59
C ILE A 282 -26.68 -6.96 -8.18
N GLU A 283 -27.98 -6.77 -8.05
CA GLU A 283 -28.68 -6.67 -6.77
C GLU A 283 -29.35 -7.99 -6.41
N ILE A 284 -29.14 -8.43 -5.17
CA ILE A 284 -29.64 -9.69 -4.65
C ILE A 284 -30.22 -9.44 -3.26
N GLU A 285 -31.43 -9.93 -2.97
CA GLU A 285 -32.00 -9.91 -1.62
C GLU A 285 -31.07 -10.60 -0.60
N LYS A 286 -30.91 -10.01 0.59
CA LYS A 286 -30.00 -10.51 1.64
C LYS A 286 -30.27 -11.95 2.11
N ASN A 287 -31.47 -12.49 1.89
CA ASN A 287 -31.82 -13.86 2.26
C ASN A 287 -31.47 -14.91 1.17
N LYS A 288 -30.83 -14.50 0.07
CA LYS A 288 -30.51 -15.35 -1.10
C LYS A 288 -29.00 -15.69 -1.22
N ASP A 289 -28.33 -15.95 -0.11
CA ASP A 289 -26.88 -16.27 -0.07
C ASP A 289 -26.45 -17.38 -1.02
N ALA A 290 -27.26 -18.43 -1.18
CA ALA A 290 -26.96 -19.53 -2.10
C ALA A 290 -26.88 -19.05 -3.56
N PHE A 291 -27.78 -18.16 -3.97
CA PHE A 291 -27.81 -17.59 -5.31
C PHE A 291 -26.69 -16.57 -5.52
N LYS A 292 -26.36 -15.77 -4.50
CA LYS A 292 -25.16 -14.90 -4.52
C LYS A 292 -23.91 -15.72 -4.83
N LYS A 293 -23.70 -16.83 -4.13
CA LYS A 293 -22.55 -17.74 -4.39
C LYS A 293 -22.56 -18.35 -5.79
N GLU A 294 -23.74 -18.75 -6.30
CA GLU A 294 -23.87 -19.26 -7.67
C GLU A 294 -23.45 -18.21 -8.70
N ILE A 295 -23.95 -16.99 -8.58
CA ILE A 295 -23.67 -15.89 -9.51
C ILE A 295 -22.20 -15.46 -9.40
N SER A 296 -21.65 -15.35 -8.18
CA SER A 296 -20.23 -15.07 -7.98
C SER A 296 -19.35 -16.09 -8.72
N LYS A 297 -19.69 -17.38 -8.63
CA LYS A 297 -18.96 -18.44 -9.34
C LYS A 297 -19.10 -18.35 -10.86
N GLU A 298 -20.27 -17.94 -11.36
CA GLU A 298 -20.47 -17.67 -12.79
C GLU A 298 -19.57 -16.52 -13.27
N LEU A 299 -19.54 -15.41 -12.52
CA LEU A 299 -18.66 -14.26 -12.80
C LEU A 299 -17.17 -14.64 -12.71
N GLU A 300 -16.78 -15.43 -11.71
CA GLU A 300 -15.42 -15.97 -11.59
C GLU A 300 -14.98 -16.73 -12.86
N ASN A 301 -15.89 -17.42 -13.55
CA ASN A 301 -15.55 -18.15 -14.76
C ASN A 301 -15.34 -17.25 -16.00
N ILE A 302 -15.75 -15.98 -15.96
CA ILE A 302 -15.58 -15.04 -17.08
C ILE A 302 -14.15 -14.49 -17.07
N THR A 303 -13.27 -15.05 -17.91
CA THR A 303 -11.83 -14.75 -17.91
C THR A 303 -11.47 -13.27 -18.01
N TYR A 304 -12.36 -12.42 -18.54
CA TYR A 304 -12.15 -10.96 -18.64
C TYR A 304 -12.37 -10.18 -17.34
N ILE A 305 -12.88 -10.81 -16.27
CA ILE A 305 -13.05 -10.20 -14.95
C ILE A 305 -11.72 -10.21 -14.20
N PHE A 306 -11.15 -9.02 -14.01
CA PHE A 306 -9.91 -8.79 -13.26
C PHE A 306 -10.12 -8.78 -11.74
N GLU A 307 -11.18 -8.10 -11.29
CA GLU A 307 -11.54 -7.94 -9.88
C GLU A 307 -13.05 -8.18 -9.73
N LEU A 308 -13.47 -8.88 -8.68
CA LEU A 308 -14.88 -9.01 -8.30
C LEU A 308 -15.06 -8.55 -6.86
N PHE A 309 -16.11 -7.77 -6.63
CA PHE A 309 -16.45 -7.24 -5.33
C PHE A 309 -17.81 -7.75 -4.88
N GLU A 310 -17.93 -8.05 -3.59
CA GLU A 310 -19.21 -8.21 -2.91
C GLU A 310 -19.56 -6.90 -2.21
N GLY A 311 -20.84 -6.59 -2.07
CA GLY A 311 -21.25 -5.39 -1.38
C GLY A 311 -22.57 -5.55 -0.67
N GLU A 312 -22.92 -4.54 0.11
CA GLU A 312 -24.21 -4.52 0.81
C GLU A 312 -24.70 -3.10 1.09
N ASN A 313 -26.02 -2.97 1.21
CA ASN A 313 -26.68 -1.87 1.89
C ASN A 313 -27.69 -2.39 2.92
N SER A 314 -28.65 -1.58 3.35
CA SER A 314 -29.68 -2.00 4.31
C SER A 314 -30.63 -3.08 3.76
N SER A 315 -30.78 -3.18 2.44
CA SER A 315 -31.84 -3.95 1.77
C SER A 315 -31.32 -5.10 0.91
N TYR A 316 -30.15 -4.94 0.29
CA TYR A 316 -29.61 -5.85 -0.71
C TYR A 316 -28.14 -6.15 -0.47
N ASP A 317 -27.74 -7.31 -0.97
CA ASP A 317 -26.38 -7.65 -1.30
C ASP A 317 -26.11 -7.28 -2.76
N TYR A 318 -24.85 -6.95 -3.05
CA TYR A 318 -24.38 -6.51 -4.35
C TYR A 318 -23.25 -7.40 -4.83
N LEU A 319 -23.21 -7.68 -6.13
CA LEU A 319 -22.00 -8.09 -6.83
C LEU A 319 -21.61 -6.98 -7.80
N TYR A 320 -20.37 -6.54 -7.73
CA TYR A 320 -19.85 -5.43 -8.52
C TYR A 320 -18.54 -5.81 -9.20
N THR A 321 -18.39 -5.46 -10.48
CA THR A 321 -17.13 -5.58 -11.20
C THR A 321 -17.04 -4.56 -12.34
N VAL A 322 -15.81 -4.29 -12.79
CA VAL A 322 -15.55 -3.59 -14.04
C VAL A 322 -15.00 -4.60 -15.05
N LEU A 323 -15.78 -4.86 -16.08
CA LEU A 323 -15.49 -5.84 -17.12
C LEU A 323 -14.83 -5.15 -18.32
N HIS A 324 -13.65 -5.64 -18.75
CA HIS A 324 -12.92 -5.14 -19.91
C HIS A 324 -12.90 -6.22 -21.01
N CYS A 325 -13.91 -6.24 -21.89
CA CYS A 325 -14.17 -7.38 -22.78
C CYS A 325 -14.67 -6.96 -24.18
N PRO A 326 -14.73 -7.90 -25.15
CA PRO A 326 -15.52 -7.72 -26.36
C PRO A 326 -17.01 -7.54 -26.05
N HIS A 327 -17.74 -6.81 -26.90
CA HIS A 327 -19.19 -6.57 -26.74
C HIS A 327 -19.98 -7.86 -26.48
N LEU A 328 -19.71 -8.90 -27.28
CA LEU A 328 -20.44 -10.17 -27.20
C LEU A 328 -20.28 -10.90 -25.86
N THR A 329 -19.16 -10.73 -25.15
CA THR A 329 -19.00 -11.28 -23.80
C THR A 329 -19.94 -10.59 -22.80
N ALA A 330 -20.12 -9.26 -22.91
CA ALA A 330 -21.08 -8.52 -22.10
C ALA A 330 -22.54 -8.84 -22.47
N ASP A 331 -22.83 -9.04 -23.76
CA ASP A 331 -24.16 -9.45 -24.22
C ASP A 331 -24.54 -10.85 -23.68
N ASN A 332 -23.61 -11.80 -23.74
CA ASN A 332 -23.83 -13.15 -23.17
C ASN A 332 -24.12 -13.10 -21.67
N LEU A 333 -23.40 -12.27 -20.92
CA LEU A 333 -23.67 -12.06 -19.49
C LEU A 333 -25.05 -11.42 -19.28
N THR A 334 -25.41 -10.43 -20.11
CA THR A 334 -26.75 -9.81 -20.08
C THR A 334 -27.84 -10.87 -20.26
N PHE A 335 -27.76 -11.72 -21.29
CA PHE A 335 -28.75 -12.77 -21.52
C PHE A 335 -28.86 -13.77 -20.35
N SER A 336 -27.73 -14.12 -19.72
CA SER A 336 -27.72 -14.97 -18.52
C SER A 336 -28.44 -14.31 -17.35
N LEU A 337 -28.13 -13.03 -17.07
CA LEU A 337 -28.74 -12.29 -15.96
C LEU A 337 -30.22 -11.96 -16.20
N GLU A 338 -30.65 -11.71 -17.44
CA GLU A 338 -32.06 -11.55 -17.79
C GLU A 338 -32.87 -12.81 -17.46
N LYS A 339 -32.29 -13.99 -17.71
CA LYS A 339 -32.92 -15.25 -17.33
C LYS A 339 -33.07 -15.36 -15.81
N LYS A 340 -31.99 -15.07 -15.07
CA LYS A 340 -32.01 -15.08 -13.60
C LYS A 340 -32.98 -14.05 -13.00
N LEU A 341 -33.16 -12.91 -13.67
CA LEU A 341 -34.14 -11.88 -13.29
C LEU A 341 -35.57 -12.40 -13.48
N ARG A 342 -35.87 -13.03 -14.61
CA ARG A 342 -37.18 -13.69 -14.85
C ARG A 342 -37.46 -14.79 -13.83
N ASP A 343 -36.43 -15.54 -13.45
CA ASP A 343 -36.49 -16.60 -12.45
C ASP A 343 -36.49 -16.05 -10.99
N LYS A 344 -36.48 -14.72 -10.81
CA LYS A 344 -36.45 -14.01 -9.51
C LYS A 344 -35.27 -14.38 -8.61
N LEU A 345 -34.17 -14.82 -9.20
CA LEU A 345 -32.92 -15.14 -8.50
C LEU A 345 -32.09 -13.88 -8.21
N VAL A 346 -32.18 -12.90 -9.10
CA VAL A 346 -31.65 -11.54 -8.91
C VAL A 346 -32.81 -10.55 -8.85
N ASN A 347 -32.63 -9.47 -8.10
CA ASN A 347 -33.62 -8.41 -7.95
C ASN A 347 -33.53 -7.40 -9.10
N SER A 348 -32.32 -7.01 -9.44
CA SER A 348 -32.01 -6.16 -10.58
C SER A 348 -30.56 -6.40 -11.01
N PHE A 349 -30.20 -5.96 -12.22
CA PHE A 349 -28.81 -5.89 -12.63
C PHE A 349 -28.60 -4.77 -13.66
N GLU A 350 -27.36 -4.30 -13.75
CA GLU A 350 -26.93 -3.29 -14.69
C GLU A 350 -25.61 -3.70 -15.34
N ILE A 351 -25.56 -3.67 -16.66
CA ILE A 351 -24.32 -3.77 -17.45
C ILE A 351 -24.22 -2.53 -18.31
N LYS A 352 -23.56 -1.49 -17.80
CA LYS A 352 -23.50 -0.16 -18.45
C LYS A 352 -22.09 0.17 -18.93
N PRO A 353 -21.92 0.73 -20.16
CA PRO A 353 -20.61 1.14 -20.64
C PRO A 353 -20.08 2.33 -19.83
N ILE A 354 -18.81 2.28 -19.46
CA ILE A 354 -18.11 3.40 -18.82
C ILE A 354 -17.47 4.26 -19.90
N GLN A 355 -17.85 5.53 -19.96
CA GLN A 355 -17.33 6.45 -20.96
C GLN A 355 -16.00 7.07 -20.55
N ARG A 356 -15.94 7.52 -19.30
CA ARG A 356 -14.81 8.26 -18.73
C ARG A 356 -14.56 7.80 -17.30
N ARG A 357 -13.30 7.77 -16.91
CA ARG A 357 -12.84 7.48 -15.55
C ARG A 357 -11.89 8.57 -15.14
N VAL A 358 -12.11 9.13 -13.96
CA VAL A 358 -11.29 10.19 -13.39
C VAL A 358 -10.87 9.77 -11.99
N PHE A 359 -9.63 10.07 -11.63
CA PHE A 359 -9.13 9.84 -10.28
C PHE A 359 -8.63 11.13 -9.68
N ARG A 360 -9.10 11.41 -8.48
CA ARG A 360 -8.78 12.64 -7.75
C ARG A 360 -8.24 12.34 -6.37
N THR A 361 -7.47 13.29 -5.86
CA THR A 361 -6.97 13.32 -4.50
C THR A 361 -7.02 14.75 -3.99
N ALA A 362 -7.05 14.89 -2.68
CA ALA A 362 -6.99 16.18 -2.03
C ALA A 362 -5.80 16.23 -1.06
N PHE A 363 -5.16 17.40 -0.98
CA PHE A 363 -4.01 17.67 -0.12
C PHE A 363 -4.28 18.82 0.82
N ILE A 364 -3.83 18.68 2.06
CA ILE A 364 -4.06 19.65 3.12
C ILE A 364 -2.77 20.00 3.88
N HIS A 365 -2.61 21.30 4.19
CA HIS A 365 -1.54 21.84 5.03
C HIS A 365 -2.10 23.01 5.88
N PRO A 366 -1.81 23.11 7.20
CA PRO A 366 -1.01 22.22 8.04
C PRO A 366 -1.63 20.84 8.28
N GLN A 367 -0.89 19.95 8.95
CA GLN A 367 -1.44 18.66 9.41
C GLN A 367 -2.61 18.90 10.36
N ILE A 368 -3.71 18.19 10.12
CA ILE A 368 -4.95 18.32 10.90
C ILE A 368 -5.44 16.93 11.27
N ASN A 369 -5.89 16.74 12.50
CA ASN A 369 -6.50 15.48 12.93
C ASN A 369 -7.84 15.28 12.20
N PRO A 370 -8.01 14.21 11.42
CA PRO A 370 -9.24 13.96 10.68
C PRO A 370 -10.32 13.51 11.66
N THR A 371 -11.21 14.44 11.96
CA THR A 371 -12.40 14.23 12.78
C THR A 371 -13.63 14.59 11.96
N LEU A 372 -14.81 14.12 12.36
CA LEU A 372 -16.06 14.46 11.67
C LEU A 372 -16.25 15.99 11.50
N SER A 373 -15.90 16.77 12.52
CA SER A 373 -15.97 18.24 12.47
C SER A 373 -15.02 18.86 11.43
N ILE A 374 -13.86 18.25 11.18
CA ILE A 374 -12.96 18.71 10.12
C ILE A 374 -13.57 18.41 8.75
N TYR A 375 -14.20 17.24 8.56
CA TYR A 375 -14.91 16.92 7.32
C TYR A 375 -16.09 17.85 7.06
N GLU A 376 -16.86 18.22 8.08
CA GLU A 376 -17.92 19.24 7.97
C GLU A 376 -17.36 20.57 7.46
N LYS A 377 -16.22 21.01 8.02
CA LYS A 377 -15.55 22.24 7.57
C LYS A 377 -14.99 22.12 6.16
N LEU A 378 -14.48 20.96 5.77
CA LEU A 378 -13.96 20.69 4.42
C LEU A 378 -15.09 20.74 3.37
N LEU A 379 -16.21 20.04 3.62
CA LEU A 379 -17.38 20.07 2.74
C LEU A 379 -18.00 21.47 2.65
N ALA A 380 -17.91 22.26 3.71
CA ALA A 380 -18.34 23.66 3.73
C ALA A 380 -17.32 24.64 3.12
N GLY A 381 -16.17 24.17 2.61
CA GLY A 381 -15.12 25.01 2.04
C GLY A 381 -14.42 25.94 3.03
N LYS A 382 -14.54 25.67 4.34
CA LYS A 382 -13.96 26.50 5.42
C LYS A 382 -12.51 26.17 5.74
N VAL A 383 -11.98 25.09 5.18
CA VAL A 383 -10.59 24.66 5.35
C VAL A 383 -9.94 24.61 3.96
N PRO A 384 -8.80 25.30 3.75
CA PRO A 384 -8.15 25.32 2.46
C PRO A 384 -7.61 23.93 2.12
N ILE A 385 -7.88 23.47 0.91
CA ILE A 385 -7.48 22.16 0.41
C ILE A 385 -7.10 22.29 -1.07
N GLN A 386 -6.01 21.64 -1.46
CA GLN A 386 -5.58 21.58 -2.85
C GLN A 386 -6.07 20.29 -3.48
N LYS A 387 -6.82 20.39 -4.59
CA LYS A 387 -7.46 19.25 -5.26
C LYS A 387 -6.71 18.95 -6.55
N PHE A 388 -6.36 17.68 -6.76
CA PHE A 388 -5.62 17.25 -7.94
C PHE A 388 -6.40 16.19 -8.70
N THR A 389 -6.40 16.32 -10.02
CA THR A 389 -6.77 15.23 -10.92
C THR A 389 -5.50 14.45 -11.23
N LEU A 390 -5.41 13.23 -10.72
CA LEU A 390 -4.24 12.37 -10.88
C LEU A 390 -4.23 11.67 -12.23
N TRP A 391 -5.41 11.52 -12.85
CA TRP A 391 -5.58 10.93 -14.17
C TRP A 391 -7.01 11.11 -14.68
N ASP A 392 -7.14 11.16 -16.00
CA ASP A 392 -8.39 11.26 -16.74
C ASP A 392 -8.21 10.64 -18.13
N ASN A 393 -9.08 9.71 -18.53
CA ASN A 393 -9.02 9.08 -19.85
C ASN A 393 -9.79 9.80 -20.95
N LYS A 394 -10.21 11.04 -20.74
CA LYS A 394 -10.92 11.86 -21.72
C LYS A 394 -10.23 11.88 -23.10
N ASP A 395 -8.90 11.87 -23.12
CA ASP A 395 -8.10 12.09 -24.34
C ASP A 395 -7.67 10.79 -25.04
N PHE A 396 -8.19 9.63 -24.63
CA PHE A 396 -7.88 8.36 -25.28
C PHE A 396 -8.53 8.25 -26.65
N GLU A 397 -7.70 8.28 -27.70
CA GLU A 397 -8.10 7.96 -29.07
C GLU A 397 -8.74 6.58 -29.18
N SER A 398 -9.70 6.46 -30.10
CA SER A 398 -10.68 5.37 -30.13
C SER A 398 -10.46 4.29 -31.19
N SER A 399 -9.51 4.45 -32.11
CA SER A 399 -9.33 3.50 -33.22
C SER A 399 -8.58 2.24 -32.75
N PRO A 400 -9.19 1.03 -32.79
CA PRO A 400 -8.56 -0.18 -32.30
C PRO A 400 -7.32 -0.57 -33.11
N LEU A 401 -6.28 -1.03 -32.41
CA LEU A 401 -5.09 -1.59 -33.01
C LEU A 401 -5.35 -3.05 -33.43
N LYS A 402 -4.71 -3.44 -34.53
CA LYS A 402 -4.58 -4.84 -34.91
C LYS A 402 -3.20 -5.31 -34.47
N PHE A 403 -3.14 -6.22 -33.51
CA PHE A 403 -1.87 -6.76 -33.03
C PHE A 403 -1.29 -7.74 -34.04
N GLU A 404 0.03 -7.73 -34.18
CA GLU A 404 0.81 -8.62 -35.05
C GLU A 404 1.56 -9.67 -34.23
N ASP A 405 2.20 -10.65 -34.89
CA ASP A 405 2.97 -11.70 -34.21
C ASP A 405 4.07 -11.11 -33.30
N SER A 406 4.67 -9.99 -33.72
CA SER A 406 5.65 -9.23 -32.95
C SER A 406 5.10 -8.61 -31.65
N ASP A 407 3.77 -8.50 -31.52
CA ASP A 407 3.10 -7.94 -30.35
C ASP A 407 2.74 -8.98 -29.28
N HIS A 408 3.01 -10.27 -29.51
CA HIS A 408 2.71 -11.30 -28.50
C HIS A 408 3.39 -11.01 -27.16
N SER A 409 4.67 -10.62 -27.19
CA SER A 409 5.41 -10.19 -25.99
C SER A 409 4.86 -8.91 -25.37
N LEU A 410 4.35 -7.99 -26.19
CA LEU A 410 3.72 -6.76 -25.71
C LEU A 410 2.43 -7.09 -24.92
N LEU A 411 1.58 -7.96 -25.45
CA LEU A 411 0.38 -8.44 -24.75
C LEU A 411 0.73 -9.23 -23.48
N GLY A 412 1.83 -10.01 -23.50
CA GLY A 412 2.35 -10.69 -22.32
C GLY A 412 2.73 -9.70 -21.23
N PHE A 413 3.48 -8.66 -21.60
CA PHE A 413 3.86 -7.56 -20.70
C PHE A 413 2.65 -6.82 -20.12
N ILE A 414 1.64 -6.49 -20.95
CA ILE A 414 0.38 -5.89 -20.51
C ILE A 414 -0.35 -6.80 -19.51
N SER A 415 -0.27 -8.11 -19.68
CA SER A 415 -0.92 -9.08 -18.78
C SER A 415 -0.27 -9.06 -17.38
N ILE A 416 1.07 -9.03 -17.31
CA ILE A 416 1.81 -9.21 -16.05
C ILE A 416 2.12 -7.92 -15.28
N LEU A 417 2.15 -6.76 -15.96
CA LEU A 417 2.46 -5.47 -15.34
C LEU A 417 1.39 -5.11 -14.29
N LEU A 418 1.79 -4.57 -13.14
CA LEU A 418 0.88 -4.06 -12.10
C LEU A 418 1.08 -2.56 -11.85
N ASN A 419 2.32 -2.15 -11.64
CA ASN A 419 2.67 -0.77 -11.29
C ASN A 419 4.14 -0.48 -11.58
N LYS A 420 4.56 0.75 -11.33
CA LYS A 420 5.93 1.23 -11.47
C LYS A 420 6.31 2.11 -10.28
N SER A 421 7.57 2.03 -9.85
CA SER A 421 8.10 2.86 -8.77
C SER A 421 8.18 4.34 -9.18
N ILE A 422 7.90 5.25 -8.24
CA ILE A 422 8.13 6.69 -8.44
C ILE A 422 9.56 7.11 -8.10
N THR A 423 10.30 6.30 -7.32
CA THR A 423 11.66 6.61 -6.86
C THR A 423 12.76 5.97 -7.72
N ALA A 424 12.44 4.87 -8.42
CA ALA A 424 13.40 4.12 -9.21
C ALA A 424 12.88 3.88 -10.64
N LYS A 425 13.48 4.58 -11.61
CA LYS A 425 13.14 4.45 -13.03
C LYS A 425 13.49 3.03 -13.51
N GLY A 426 12.51 2.30 -14.03
CA GLY A 426 12.67 0.93 -14.52
C GLY A 426 12.32 -0.17 -13.52
N TYR A 427 11.88 0.18 -12.30
CA TYR A 427 11.38 -0.79 -11.34
C TYR A 427 9.88 -0.95 -11.50
N PHE A 428 9.45 -2.18 -11.82
CA PHE A 428 8.06 -2.54 -12.08
C PHE A 428 7.55 -3.51 -11.02
N GLY A 429 6.32 -3.32 -10.57
CA GLY A 429 5.55 -4.36 -9.90
C GLY A 429 4.87 -5.25 -10.93
N VAL A 430 4.92 -6.56 -10.72
CA VAL A 430 4.42 -7.58 -11.65
C VAL A 430 3.77 -8.75 -10.93
N TRP A 431 2.96 -9.53 -11.65
CA TRP A 431 2.50 -10.85 -11.20
C TRP A 431 3.68 -11.82 -11.11
N LEU A 432 4.21 -12.01 -9.90
CA LEU A 432 5.46 -12.76 -9.68
C LEU A 432 5.39 -14.21 -10.21
N ASN A 433 4.24 -14.88 -10.05
CA ASN A 433 4.08 -16.25 -10.51
C ASN A 433 4.13 -16.38 -12.05
N GLU A 434 3.85 -15.30 -12.77
CA GLU A 434 3.81 -15.28 -14.24
C GLU A 434 5.10 -14.71 -14.86
N LEU A 435 5.96 -14.10 -14.05
CA LEU A 435 7.16 -13.40 -14.52
C LEU A 435 8.16 -14.37 -15.16
N ASP A 436 8.44 -15.49 -14.50
CA ASP A 436 9.43 -16.46 -14.97
C ASP A 436 9.04 -17.04 -16.33
N GLU A 437 7.76 -17.42 -16.49
CA GLU A 437 7.22 -17.92 -17.76
C GLU A 437 7.33 -16.86 -18.86
N PHE A 438 6.97 -15.61 -18.55
CA PHE A 438 7.09 -14.50 -19.49
C PHE A 438 8.54 -14.26 -19.93
N LEU A 439 9.52 -14.29 -19.01
CA LEU A 439 10.93 -14.10 -19.33
C LEU A 439 11.47 -15.24 -20.19
N VAL A 440 11.17 -16.49 -19.83
CA VAL A 440 11.56 -17.68 -20.60
C VAL A 440 10.97 -17.64 -22.01
N ALA A 441 9.70 -17.26 -22.15
CA ALA A 441 9.04 -17.12 -23.46
C ALA A 441 9.69 -16.04 -24.35
N ASN A 442 10.45 -15.11 -23.75
CA ASN A 442 11.22 -14.09 -24.44
C ASN A 442 12.72 -14.41 -24.52
N ASN A 443 13.12 -15.66 -24.24
CA ASN A 443 14.51 -16.13 -24.23
C ASN A 443 15.42 -15.40 -23.22
N ILE A 444 14.86 -14.93 -22.11
CA ILE A 444 15.60 -14.28 -21.02
C ILE A 444 15.72 -15.25 -19.85
N ASN A 445 16.92 -15.37 -19.28
CA ASN A 445 17.12 -16.11 -18.04
C ASN A 445 16.41 -15.37 -16.89
N PRO A 446 15.48 -15.98 -16.12
CA PRO A 446 14.81 -15.31 -15.01
C PRO A 446 15.74 -14.74 -13.92
N LYS A 447 16.98 -15.24 -13.85
CA LYS A 447 18.01 -14.73 -12.94
C LYS A 447 18.74 -13.49 -13.46
N ASP A 448 18.61 -13.16 -14.75
CA ASP A 448 19.21 -11.96 -15.35
C ASP A 448 18.28 -10.75 -15.20
N THR A 449 18.47 -10.06 -14.08
CA THR A 449 17.64 -8.89 -13.74
C THR A 449 17.85 -7.71 -14.70
N LEU A 450 19.03 -7.59 -15.31
CA LEU A 450 19.36 -6.49 -16.22
C LEU A 450 18.65 -6.68 -17.56
N GLU A 451 18.75 -7.88 -18.14
CA GLU A 451 18.10 -8.21 -19.40
C GLU A 451 16.57 -8.14 -19.27
N GLY A 452 16.01 -8.65 -18.17
CA GLY A 452 14.58 -8.53 -17.87
C GLY A 452 14.13 -7.06 -17.76
N THR A 453 14.88 -6.23 -17.04
CA THR A 453 14.58 -4.78 -16.93
C THR A 453 14.62 -4.08 -18.28
N ASN A 454 15.59 -4.43 -19.14
CA ASN A 454 15.70 -3.88 -20.49
C ASN A 454 14.52 -4.27 -21.38
N LEU A 455 14.07 -5.52 -21.33
CA LEU A 455 12.87 -5.96 -22.03
C LEU A 455 11.63 -5.18 -21.57
N PHE A 456 11.43 -5.03 -20.26
CA PHE A 456 10.31 -4.28 -19.71
C PHE A 456 10.31 -2.82 -20.14
N ASN A 457 11.45 -2.14 -20.09
CA ASN A 457 11.56 -0.75 -20.55
C ASN A 457 11.26 -0.63 -22.06
N LYS A 458 11.74 -1.58 -22.87
CA LYS A 458 11.44 -1.63 -24.31
C LYS A 458 9.95 -1.79 -24.56
N LEU A 459 9.30 -2.75 -23.89
CA LEU A 459 7.87 -3.02 -24.06
C LEU A 459 7.00 -1.90 -23.50
N GLN A 460 7.40 -1.26 -22.39
CA GLN A 460 6.75 -0.05 -21.87
C GLN A 460 6.76 1.06 -22.93
N LYS A 461 7.92 1.32 -23.55
CA LYS A 461 8.05 2.34 -24.59
C LYS A 461 7.13 2.04 -25.78
N ILE A 462 7.14 0.80 -26.27
CA ILE A 462 6.24 0.37 -27.36
C ILE A 462 4.76 0.54 -26.97
N ALA A 463 4.38 0.14 -25.75
CA ALA A 463 3.01 0.25 -25.27
C ALA A 463 2.51 1.70 -25.21
N ILE A 464 3.38 2.63 -24.79
CA ILE A 464 3.08 4.07 -24.74
C ILE A 464 3.03 4.68 -26.14
N GLU A 465 3.98 4.34 -27.02
CA GLU A 465 3.98 4.80 -28.42
C GLU A 465 2.72 4.33 -29.17
N LYS A 466 2.24 3.12 -28.86
CA LYS A 466 0.97 2.58 -29.34
C LYS A 466 -0.26 3.11 -28.59
N GLN A 467 -0.08 3.99 -27.59
CA GLN A 467 -1.14 4.56 -26.74
C GLN A 467 -2.00 3.50 -26.04
N ILE A 468 -1.44 2.32 -25.73
CA ILE A 468 -2.13 1.23 -25.03
C ILE A 468 -1.99 1.40 -23.52
N LEU A 469 -0.83 1.84 -23.06
CA LEU A 469 -0.48 1.95 -21.64
C LEU A 469 -0.26 3.41 -21.28
N ASP A 470 -0.84 3.78 -20.15
CA ASP A 470 -0.56 5.01 -19.42
C ASP A 470 -0.33 4.68 -17.94
N PHE A 471 0.11 5.68 -17.17
CA PHE A 471 0.30 5.55 -15.74
C PHE A 471 -0.31 6.72 -14.99
N ARG A 472 -1.11 6.37 -13.99
CA ARG A 472 -1.66 7.29 -13.01
C ARG A 472 -0.80 7.30 -11.76
N LEU A 473 -0.58 8.47 -11.16
CA LEU A 473 -0.04 8.53 -9.80
C LEU A 473 -1.10 7.99 -8.84
N SER A 474 -0.81 6.89 -8.16
CA SER A 474 -1.61 6.42 -7.04
C SER A 474 -0.95 6.95 -5.78
N ILE A 475 -1.71 7.70 -4.97
CA ILE A 475 -1.32 8.13 -3.63
C ILE A 475 -2.51 7.87 -2.71
N SER A 476 -2.25 7.30 -1.54
CA SER A 476 -3.28 6.99 -0.53
C SER A 476 -2.60 6.86 0.84
N PRO A 477 -3.30 7.16 1.95
CA PRO A 477 -2.82 6.87 3.30
C PRO A 477 -2.30 5.42 3.39
N SER A 478 -1.22 5.20 4.16
CA SER A 478 -0.52 3.93 4.19
C SER A 478 -1.36 2.80 4.81
N LYS A 479 -1.25 1.62 4.21
CA LYS A 479 -2.18 0.48 4.29
C LYS A 479 -2.42 -0.08 5.69
N MET A 480 -3.70 -0.18 6.07
CA MET A 480 -4.42 -1.40 5.69
C MET A 480 -5.02 -1.16 4.31
N HIS A 481 -4.92 -2.12 3.40
CA HIS A 481 -5.85 -2.11 2.27
C HIS A 481 -7.23 -2.16 2.91
N SER A 482 -7.92 -1.02 3.06
CA SER A 482 -9.34 -1.13 3.32
C SER A 482 -9.89 -1.83 2.09
N LEU A 483 -10.27 -3.09 2.30
CA LEU A 483 -10.92 -3.88 1.27
C LEU A 483 -12.24 -3.21 0.91
N GLU A 484 -12.75 -2.34 1.79
CA GLU A 484 -14.02 -1.65 1.71
C GLU A 484 -13.91 -0.31 0.99
N LYS A 485 -14.87 -0.08 0.10
CA LYS A 485 -15.07 1.18 -0.59
C LYS A 485 -16.53 1.55 -0.48
N LEU A 486 -16.77 2.81 -0.13
CA LEU A 486 -18.09 3.40 -0.24
C LEU A 486 -18.33 3.71 -1.72
N VAL A 487 -19.45 3.23 -2.25
CA VAL A 487 -19.92 3.54 -3.58
C VAL A 487 -21.14 4.43 -3.48
N ILE A 488 -21.08 5.57 -4.16
CA ILE A 488 -22.16 6.54 -4.28
C ILE A 488 -22.50 6.62 -5.76
N LYS A 489 -23.67 6.11 -6.15
CA LYS A 489 -24.19 6.18 -7.50
C LYS A 489 -25.19 7.33 -7.55
N ILE A 490 -24.92 8.35 -8.36
CA ILE A 490 -25.73 9.55 -8.47
C ILE A 490 -26.39 9.56 -9.84
N HIS A 491 -27.71 9.68 -9.86
CA HIS A 491 -28.52 9.76 -11.08
C HIS A 491 -28.56 11.22 -11.54
N CYS A 492 -27.74 11.56 -12.54
CA CYS A 492 -27.60 12.94 -13.00
C CYS A 492 -27.10 13.02 -14.45
N ASN A 493 -27.24 14.19 -15.07
CA ASN A 493 -26.54 14.48 -16.33
C ASN A 493 -25.03 14.70 -16.04
N PRO A 494 -24.14 13.78 -16.47
CA PRO A 494 -22.72 13.86 -16.14
C PRO A 494 -21.99 15.06 -16.75
N GLU A 495 -22.55 15.68 -17.79
CA GLU A 495 -21.97 16.83 -18.50
C GLU A 495 -22.40 18.19 -17.92
N SER A 496 -23.25 18.19 -16.90
CA SER A 496 -23.79 19.42 -16.31
C SER A 496 -22.79 20.13 -15.36
N ASP A 497 -22.82 21.47 -15.36
CA ASP A 497 -22.02 22.30 -14.44
C ASP A 497 -22.32 21.99 -12.96
N SER A 498 -23.58 21.66 -12.63
CA SER A 498 -23.97 21.26 -11.27
C SER A 498 -23.25 19.98 -10.83
N THR A 499 -23.11 19.03 -11.74
CA THR A 499 -22.40 17.78 -11.48
C THR A 499 -20.90 18.00 -11.35
N TYR A 500 -20.32 18.87 -12.17
CA TYR A 500 -18.93 19.29 -12.00
C TYR A 500 -18.68 19.91 -10.61
N ARG A 501 -19.55 20.84 -10.17
CA ARG A 501 -19.46 21.46 -8.84
C ARG A 501 -19.61 20.45 -7.71
N LEU A 502 -20.55 19.51 -7.84
CA LEU A 502 -20.73 18.43 -6.87
C LEU A 502 -19.45 17.60 -6.70
N ILE A 503 -18.82 17.22 -7.83
CA ILE A 503 -17.58 16.45 -7.80
C ILE A 503 -16.46 17.28 -7.19
N GLU A 504 -16.34 18.56 -7.54
CA GLU A 504 -15.40 19.47 -6.87
C GLU A 504 -15.61 19.47 -5.37
N ASP A 505 -16.83 19.71 -4.88
CA ASP A 505 -17.14 19.78 -3.45
C ASP A 505 -16.81 18.47 -2.72
N LEU A 506 -17.10 17.31 -3.32
CA LEU A 506 -16.78 15.99 -2.76
C LEU A 506 -15.30 15.60 -2.89
N SER A 507 -14.50 16.31 -3.69
CA SER A 507 -13.07 16.02 -3.90
C SER A 507 -12.21 16.47 -2.71
N ILE A 508 -12.55 16.03 -1.50
CA ILE A 508 -11.84 16.32 -0.25
C ILE A 508 -11.10 15.11 0.33
N PHE A 509 -11.25 13.94 -0.28
CA PHE A 509 -10.68 12.68 0.19
C PHE A 509 -9.28 12.44 -0.38
N GLY A 510 -8.45 11.68 0.36
CA GLY A 510 -7.11 11.30 -0.09
C GLY A 510 -7.11 10.35 -1.29
N TRP A 511 -8.23 9.70 -1.57
CA TRP A 511 -8.44 8.95 -2.81
C TRP A 511 -9.92 8.96 -3.19
N MET A 512 -10.21 9.36 -4.42
CA MET A 512 -11.56 9.29 -5.00
C MET A 512 -11.50 8.82 -6.45
N GLY A 513 -12.23 7.77 -6.76
CA GLY A 513 -12.42 7.27 -8.13
C GLY A 513 -13.80 7.65 -8.66
N ILE A 514 -13.87 8.12 -9.90
CA ILE A 514 -15.11 8.55 -10.53
C ILE A 514 -15.25 7.81 -11.85
N SER A 515 -16.43 7.22 -12.10
CA SER A 515 -16.79 6.62 -13.39
C SER A 515 -18.04 7.30 -13.93
N TYR A 516 -17.98 7.76 -15.17
CA TYR A 516 -19.06 8.44 -15.87
C TYR A 516 -19.73 7.46 -16.85
N SER A 517 -21.05 7.31 -16.74
CA SER A 517 -21.91 6.70 -17.76
C SER A 517 -22.74 7.81 -18.45
N TYR A 518 -23.70 7.47 -19.31
CA TYR A 518 -24.55 8.48 -19.99
C TYR A 518 -25.50 9.26 -19.04
N GLU A 519 -26.00 8.61 -17.98
CA GLU A 519 -27.14 9.12 -17.18
C GLU A 519 -26.83 9.17 -15.68
N GLU A 520 -25.58 8.91 -15.29
CA GLU A 520 -25.21 8.68 -13.91
C GLU A 520 -23.69 8.80 -13.73
N ILE A 521 -23.31 9.03 -12.48
CA ILE A 521 -21.93 9.02 -12.04
C ILE A 521 -21.80 8.08 -10.86
N LEU A 522 -20.72 7.29 -10.86
CA LEU A 522 -20.35 6.45 -9.74
C LEU A 522 -19.08 6.99 -9.10
N ILE A 523 -19.19 7.39 -7.83
CA ILE A 523 -18.10 7.88 -6.99
C ILE A 523 -17.70 6.77 -6.02
N MET A 524 -16.41 6.47 -5.94
CA MET A 524 -15.82 5.52 -5.01
C MET A 524 -14.87 6.23 -4.06
N ILE A 525 -15.05 6.00 -2.77
CA ILE A 525 -14.16 6.49 -1.70
C ILE A 525 -13.63 5.28 -0.93
N ASN A 526 -12.29 5.18 -0.80
CA ASN A 526 -11.69 4.09 -0.06
C ASN A 526 -11.85 4.28 1.46
N GLY A 527 -11.98 3.19 2.21
CA GLY A 527 -11.91 3.25 3.67
C GLY A 527 -13.19 3.60 4.39
N LEU A 528 -14.30 3.74 3.65
CA LEU A 528 -15.62 4.07 4.19
C LEU A 528 -16.62 2.96 3.90
N THR A 529 -17.53 2.75 4.84
CA THR A 529 -18.70 1.88 4.75
C THR A 529 -19.98 2.70 4.84
N ASN A 530 -21.08 2.12 4.40
CA ASN A 530 -22.43 2.70 4.49
C ASN A 530 -22.88 3.04 5.94
N SER A 531 -22.24 2.45 6.95
CA SER A 531 -22.61 2.59 8.36
C SER A 531 -21.86 3.72 9.08
N ASP A 532 -20.79 4.22 8.48
CA ASP A 532 -19.88 5.16 9.13
C ASP A 532 -20.51 6.54 9.35
N LYS A 533 -20.07 7.23 10.41
CA LYS A 533 -20.53 8.59 10.71
C LYS A 533 -20.17 9.57 9.60
N LEU A 534 -18.98 9.42 9.01
CA LEU A 534 -18.56 10.24 7.87
C LEU A 534 -19.45 9.99 6.64
N THR A 535 -19.93 8.76 6.44
CA THR A 535 -20.89 8.45 5.38
C THR A 535 -22.23 9.14 5.60
N LYS A 536 -22.73 9.20 6.84
CA LYS A 536 -23.95 9.97 7.15
C LYS A 536 -23.81 11.45 6.84
N LEU A 537 -22.63 12.03 7.10
CA LEU A 537 -22.33 13.42 6.73
C LEU A 537 -22.38 13.62 5.21
N ILE A 538 -21.84 12.68 4.43
CA ILE A 538 -21.91 12.72 2.96
C ILE A 538 -23.36 12.59 2.49
N VAL A 539 -24.14 11.68 3.07
CA VAL A 539 -25.57 11.51 2.78
C VAL A 539 -26.33 12.80 3.02
N SER A 540 -26.19 13.42 4.20
CA SER A 540 -26.85 14.71 4.49
C SER A 540 -26.43 15.81 3.52
N PHE A 541 -25.15 15.86 3.14
CA PHE A 541 -24.66 16.81 2.14
C PHE A 541 -25.32 16.64 0.75
N LEU A 542 -25.59 15.39 0.35
CA LEU A 542 -26.27 15.06 -0.91
C LEU A 542 -27.79 15.33 -0.83
N GLU A 543 -28.43 14.96 0.27
CA GLU A 543 -29.85 15.20 0.54
C GLU A 543 -30.19 16.70 0.57
N GLU A 544 -29.36 17.53 1.20
CA GLU A 544 -29.50 19.00 1.22
C GLU A 544 -29.51 19.62 -0.20
N ARG A 545 -28.95 18.92 -1.18
CA ARG A 545 -28.89 19.33 -2.59
C ARG A 545 -29.99 18.72 -3.44
N ASN A 546 -30.92 17.95 -2.85
CA ASN A 546 -31.98 17.23 -3.53
C ASN A 546 -31.46 16.31 -4.66
N LEU A 547 -30.34 15.62 -4.41
CA LEU A 547 -29.77 14.67 -5.37
C LEU A 547 -30.42 13.29 -5.20
N ASP A 548 -30.66 12.63 -6.32
CA ASP A 548 -31.07 11.23 -6.36
C ASP A 548 -29.82 10.33 -6.38
N PHE A 549 -29.67 9.46 -5.39
CA PHE A 549 -28.49 8.62 -5.25
C PHE A 549 -28.77 7.29 -4.56
N ASP A 550 -28.01 6.28 -4.96
CA ASP A 550 -27.88 4.99 -4.29
C ASP A 550 -26.53 4.89 -3.58
N LEU A 551 -26.52 4.23 -2.42
CA LEU A 551 -25.34 4.09 -1.60
C LEU A 551 -25.17 2.65 -1.10
N PHE A 552 -23.98 2.11 -1.28
CA PHE A 552 -23.62 0.76 -0.83
C PHE A 552 -22.12 0.66 -0.57
N THR A 553 -21.73 -0.32 0.24
CA THR A 553 -20.31 -0.64 0.48
C THR A 553 -19.92 -1.80 -0.42
N ILE A 554 -18.73 -1.79 -1.00
CA ILE A 554 -18.15 -2.96 -1.68
C ILE A 554 -16.84 -3.39 -1.05
N LYS A 555 -16.56 -4.69 -1.07
CA LYS A 555 -15.36 -5.36 -0.58
C LYS A 555 -14.81 -6.30 -1.63
N ASP A 556 -13.48 -6.32 -1.81
CA ASP A 556 -12.83 -7.21 -2.78
C ASP A 556 -13.01 -8.69 -2.39
N ILE A 557 -13.52 -9.50 -3.32
CA ILE A 557 -13.59 -10.97 -3.19
C ILE A 557 -12.29 -11.57 -3.73
N PHE A 558 -11.91 -11.17 -4.95
CA PHE A 558 -10.67 -11.58 -5.58
C PHE A 558 -10.18 -10.56 -6.60
N SER A 559 -8.87 -10.57 -6.80
CA SER A 559 -8.18 -9.98 -7.94
C SER A 559 -7.31 -11.05 -8.60
N ARG A 560 -7.27 -11.11 -9.94
CA ARG A 560 -6.53 -12.16 -10.65
C ARG A 560 -5.75 -11.67 -11.87
N TYR A 561 -4.84 -12.51 -12.31
CA TYR A 561 -4.14 -12.36 -13.58
C TYR A 561 -5.07 -12.57 -14.79
N ILE A 562 -4.90 -11.76 -15.84
CA ILE A 562 -5.65 -11.86 -17.10
C ILE A 562 -4.67 -12.02 -18.26
N PRO A 563 -4.61 -13.20 -18.91
CA PRO A 563 -3.61 -13.50 -19.93
C PRO A 563 -4.00 -12.97 -21.31
N TYR A 564 -3.93 -11.65 -21.53
CA TYR A 564 -4.31 -11.01 -22.81
C TYR A 564 -3.60 -11.59 -24.03
N HIS A 565 -2.34 -12.03 -23.88
CA HIS A 565 -1.58 -12.69 -24.95
C HIS A 565 -2.20 -14.03 -25.40
N THR A 566 -2.91 -14.73 -24.50
CA THR A 566 -3.66 -15.95 -24.85
C THR A 566 -5.10 -15.67 -25.28
N LEU A 567 -5.67 -14.56 -24.81
CA LEU A 567 -7.05 -14.15 -25.13
C LEU A 567 -7.13 -13.51 -26.52
N TYR A 568 -6.06 -12.88 -27.00
CA TYR A 568 -6.01 -12.37 -28.37
C TYR A 568 -5.49 -13.45 -29.33
N ASN A 569 -6.30 -13.86 -30.28
CA ASN A 569 -5.86 -14.72 -31.36
C ASN A 569 -5.20 -13.88 -32.45
N ILE A 570 -3.86 -13.87 -32.49
CA ILE A 570 -3.09 -13.08 -33.45
C ILE A 570 -3.40 -13.47 -34.90
N LYS A 571 -3.54 -14.77 -35.20
CA LYS A 571 -3.84 -15.25 -36.56
C LYS A 571 -5.17 -14.72 -37.08
N ASN A 572 -6.19 -14.73 -36.22
CA ASN A 572 -7.54 -14.32 -36.58
C ASN A 572 -7.81 -12.83 -36.32
N LYS A 573 -6.87 -12.13 -35.68
CA LYS A 573 -6.95 -10.73 -35.24
C LYS A 573 -8.22 -10.45 -34.41
N LYS A 574 -8.58 -11.38 -33.52
CA LYS A 574 -9.80 -11.33 -32.71
C LYS A 574 -9.54 -11.76 -31.28
N TRP A 575 -10.25 -11.14 -30.35
CA TRP A 575 -10.37 -11.61 -28.97
C TRP A 575 -11.19 -12.90 -28.91
N LYS A 576 -10.81 -13.82 -28.02
CA LYS A 576 -11.61 -14.97 -27.64
C LYS A 576 -12.89 -14.51 -26.94
N LEU A 577 -13.94 -15.32 -27.03
CA LEU A 577 -15.26 -15.01 -26.48
C LEU A 577 -15.51 -15.81 -25.21
#